data_AF-A0A9E0HL66-F1
#
_entry.id   AF-A0A9E0HL66-F1
#
_cell.length_a   1.000
_cell.length_b   1.000
_cell.length_c   1.000
_cell.angle_alpha   90.00
_cell.angle_beta   90.00
_cell.angle_gamma   90.00
#
_symmetry.space_group_name_H-M   'P 1'
#
loop_
_entity.id
_entity.type
_entity.pdbx_description
1 polymer ?
#
loop_
_entity_poly.entity_id
_entity_poly.type
_entity_poly.pdbx_seq_one_letter_code
_entity_poly.pdbx_strand_id
1 'polypeptide(L)' 'MKVATRAIGRNKAHIPIVAMTAKVMQAKLQQCMDAGMDAFVPKPFKQEELVAAIKKATEVL' A
#
# COMPACT_ATOMS: atom_id res chain seq x y z
N MET A 1 9.25 11.08 2.46
CA MET A 1 8.52 9.84 2.15
C MET A 1 8.49 9.73 0.63
N LYS A 2 9.11 8.71 0.04
CA LYS A 2 8.97 8.46 -1.41
C LYS A 2 7.64 7.74 -1.57
N VAL A 3 6.63 8.42 -2.08
CA VAL A 3 5.38 7.79 -2.47
C VAL A 3 5.72 6.89 -3.66
N ALA A 4 5.49 5.58 -3.55
CA ALA A 4 5.63 4.68 -4.68
C ALA A 4 4.47 4.96 -5.64
N THR A 5 4.67 5.94 -6.52
CA THR A 5 3.72 6.27 -7.59
C THR A 5 3.93 5.29 -8.74
N ARG A 6 2.83 4.84 -9.33
CA ARG A 6 2.79 3.77 -10.35
C ARG A 6 3.54 4.18 -11.64
N ALA A 7 4.86 3.96 -11.64
CA ALA A 7 5.73 3.95 -12.82
C ALA A 7 6.00 2.50 -13.32
N ILE A 8 5.27 1.52 -12.79
CA ILE A 8 5.36 0.12 -13.16
C ILE A 8 4.47 -0.07 -14.40
N GLY A 9 5.10 -0.36 -15.54
CA GLY A 9 4.58 -0.22 -16.92
C GLY A 9 3.09 -0.54 -17.16
N ARG A 10 2.49 0.25 -18.06
CA ARG A 10 1.06 0.31 -18.43
C ARG A 10 0.43 -0.97 -18.99
N ASN A 11 1.14 -2.10 -19.03
CA ASN A 11 0.67 -3.29 -19.77
C ASN A 11 0.96 -4.63 -19.06
N LYS A 12 0.99 -4.62 -17.72
CA LYS A 12 0.97 -5.84 -16.91
C LYS A 12 -0.26 -5.79 -16.01
N ALA A 13 -0.85 -6.95 -15.72
CA ALA A 13 -1.97 -7.12 -14.81
C ALA A 13 -1.81 -6.27 -13.53
N HIS A 14 -2.91 -5.95 -12.85
CA HIS A 14 -2.88 -5.17 -11.61
C HIS A 14 -1.84 -5.74 -10.63
N ILE A 15 -0.78 -4.97 -10.33
CA ILE A 15 0.25 -5.35 -9.35
C ILE A 15 -0.12 -4.64 -8.04
N PRO A 16 -0.48 -5.38 -6.98
CA PRO A 16 -0.82 -4.77 -5.72
C PRO A 16 0.35 -4.05 -5.05
N ILE A 17 0.12 -2.83 -4.55
CA ILE A 17 1.11 -1.98 -3.88
C ILE A 17 0.69 -1.77 -2.42
N VAL A 18 1.49 -2.28 -1.48
CA VAL A 18 1.30 -2.10 -0.03
C VAL A 18 2.31 -1.09 0.52
N ALA A 19 1.82 0.02 1.07
CA ALA A 19 2.65 1.07 1.66
C ALA A 19 3.09 0.70 3.08
N MET A 20 4.37 0.88 3.43
CA MET A 20 4.82 0.75 4.82
C MET A 20 5.31 2.09 5.36
N THR A 21 4.69 2.62 6.42
CA THR A 21 4.99 3.97 6.94
C THR A 21 5.42 3.99 8.40
N ALA A 22 6.52 4.65 8.74
CA ALA A 22 6.96 4.83 10.13
C ALA A 22 6.29 6.01 10.86
N LYS A 23 5.47 6.81 10.16
CA LYS A 23 4.79 7.97 10.75
C LYS A 23 3.37 8.07 10.21
N VAL A 24 2.40 7.60 11.00
CA VAL A 24 0.98 7.65 10.65
C VAL A 24 0.48 9.07 10.91
N MET A 25 0.22 9.81 9.84
CA MET A 25 -0.62 10.99 9.89
C MET A 25 -1.75 10.70 8.91
N GLN A 26 -3.01 10.82 9.33
CA GLN A 26 -4.16 10.47 8.46
C GLN A 26 -4.09 11.16 7.09
N ALA A 27 -3.63 12.42 7.04
CA ALA A 27 -3.43 13.14 5.78
C ALA A 27 -2.46 12.45 4.81
N LYS A 28 -1.42 11.76 5.32
CA LYS A 28 -0.48 10.98 4.50
C LYS A 28 -1.08 9.67 4.02
N LEU A 29 -2.03 9.12 4.77
CA LEU A 29 -2.75 7.91 4.40
C LEU A 29 -3.56 8.15 3.12
N GLN A 30 -4.34 9.25 3.12
CA GLN A 30 -5.17 9.61 1.99
C GLN A 30 -4.31 9.86 0.74
N GLN A 31 -3.21 10.60 0.88
CA GLN A 31 -2.26 10.84 -0.22
C GLN A 31 -1.65 9.55 -0.79
N CYS A 32 -1.47 8.50 0.03
CA CYS A 32 -0.98 7.20 -0.42
C CYS A 32 -2.05 6.45 -1.21
N MET A 33 -3.29 6.43 -0.71
CA MET A 33 -4.41 5.81 -1.40
C MET A 33 -4.69 6.52 -2.73
N ASP A 34 -4.72 7.85 -2.74
CA ASP A 34 -4.93 8.68 -3.94
C ASP A 34 -3.82 8.48 -4.98
N ALA A 35 -2.61 8.10 -4.56
CA ALA A 35 -1.49 7.78 -5.43
C ALA A 35 -1.60 6.40 -6.11
N GLY A 36 -2.66 5.64 -5.84
CA GLY A 36 -2.93 4.33 -6.43
C GLY A 36 -2.29 3.16 -5.68
N MET A 37 -2.24 3.24 -4.34
CA MET A 37 -1.86 2.12 -3.47
C MET A 37 -3.10 1.35 -3.00
N ASP A 38 -2.95 0.04 -2.78
CA ASP A 38 -4.06 -0.86 -2.43
C ASP A 38 -4.22 -1.06 -0.93
N ALA A 39 -3.11 -1.00 -0.19
CA ALA A 39 -3.11 -1.16 1.25
C ALA A 39 -1.95 -0.40 1.92
N PHE A 40 -2.01 -0.30 3.24
CA PHE A 40 -0.94 0.28 4.05
C PHE A 40 -0.73 -0.50 5.35
N VAL A 41 0.48 -0.42 5.90
CA VAL A 41 0.86 -0.99 7.21
C VAL A 41 1.79 -0.02 7.94
N PRO A 42 1.47 0.42 9.17
CA PRO A 42 2.35 1.30 9.94
C PRO A 42 3.51 0.54 10.60
N LYS A 43 4.72 1.10 10.64
CA LYS A 43 5.86 0.55 11.39
C LYS A 43 5.88 1.13 12.82
N PRO A 44 6.23 0.33 13.85
CA PRO A 44 6.42 -1.13 13.79
C PRO A 44 5.08 -1.85 13.61
N PHE A 45 5.10 -2.98 12.90
CA PHE A 45 3.94 -3.85 12.69
C PHE A 45 4.25 -5.28 13.10
N LYS A 46 3.20 -6.06 13.38
CA LYS A 46 3.31 -7.51 13.52
C LYS A 46 3.18 -8.22 12.17
N GLN A 47 3.64 -9.47 12.11
CA GLN A 47 3.58 -10.26 10.87
C GLN A 47 2.15 -10.44 10.38
N GLU A 48 1.19 -10.61 11.29
CA GLU A 48 -0.23 -10.80 10.97
C GLU A 48 -0.82 -9.56 10.30
N GLU A 49 -0.39 -8.37 10.72
CA GLU A 49 -0.83 -7.09 10.15
C GLU A 49 -0.35 -6.92 8.71
N LEU A 50 0.89 -7.34 8.42
CA LEU A 50 1.44 -7.33 7.07
C LEU A 50 0.72 -8.36 6.18
N VAL A 51 0.49 -9.57 6.68
CA VAL A 51 -0.23 -10.62 5.93
C VAL A 51 -1.65 -10.18 5.61
N ALA A 52 -2.35 -9.54 6.56
CA ALA A 52 -3.70 -9.02 6.33
C ALA A 52 -3.72 -7.94 5.23
N ALA A 53 -2.74 -7.03 5.22
CA ALA A 53 -2.64 -6.02 4.17
C ALA A 53 -2.33 -6.61 2.79
N ILE A 54 -1.48 -7.65 2.73
CA ILE A 54 -1.20 -8.37 1.47
C ILE A 54 -2.46 -9.07 0.96
N LYS A 55 -3.21 -9.78 1.82
CA LYS A 55 -4.48 -10.40 1.45
C LYS A 55 -5.47 -9.39 0.88
N LYS A 56 -5.67 -8.28 1.60
CA LYS A 56 -6.56 -7.18 1.16
C LYS A 56 -6.15 -6.63 -0.21
N ALA A 57 -4.85 -6.52 -0.48
CA ALA A 57 -4.34 -5.98 -1.73
C ALA A 57 -4.42 -6.98 -2.90
N THR A 58 -4.49 -8.29 -2.63
CA THR A 58 -4.43 -9.37 -3.63
C THR A 58 -5.77 -10.07 -3.89
N GLU A 59 -6.76 -9.92 -3.00
CA GLU A 59 -8.11 -10.42 -3.22
C GLU A 59 -8.80 -9.58 -4.31
N VAL A 60 -8.82 -10.14 -5.53
CA VAL A 60 -9.59 -9.64 -6.66
C VAL A 60 -11.02 -10.17 -6.52
N LEU A 61 -12.00 -9.27 -6.40
CA LEU A 61 -13.41 -9.57 -6.67
C LEU A 61 -13.65 -9.62 -8.18
#